data_AF-A0A7D9L707-F1
#
_entry.id   AF-A0A7D9L707-F1
#
_cell.length_a   1.000
_cell.length_b   1.000
_cell.length_c   1.000
_cell.angle_alpha   90.00
_cell.angle_beta   90.00
_cell.angle_gamma   90.00
#
_symmetry.space_group_name_H-M   'P 1'
#
loop_
_entity.id
_entity.type
_entity.pdbx_description
1 polymer ?
#
loop_
_entity_poly.entity_id
_entity_poly.type
_entity_poly.pdbx_seq_one_letter_code
_entity_poly.pdbx_strand_id
1 'polypeptide(L)'
;MVNIPGIPNAFNNHFTDLGFILSQNISSCSIPPESYISESMQEFIFCEITEQEVCQLLLSLSSTKALGPDGLPAKLIKLASPYIAKSLTTIINRSISTGIFP
;
A
#
# COMPACT_ATOMS: atom_id res chain seq x y z
N MET A 1 14.05 31.19 -16.59
CA MET A 1 12.73 30.85 -16.01
C MET A 1 12.60 31.60 -14.71
N VAL A 2 11.72 32.60 -14.64
CA VAL A 2 11.50 33.40 -13.42
C VAL A 2 10.69 32.53 -12.47
N ASN A 3 11.29 32.13 -11.35
CA ASN A 3 10.56 31.53 -10.24
C ASN A 3 9.70 32.65 -9.63
N ILE A 4 8.44 32.75 -10.04
CA ILE A 4 7.48 33.68 -9.43
C ILE A 4 7.15 33.07 -8.07
N PRO A 5 7.71 33.57 -6.96
CA PRO A 5 7.63 32.93 -5.65
C PRO A 5 6.23 33.01 -5.04
N GLY A 6 5.24 33.52 -5.77
CA GLY A 6 3.87 33.66 -5.28
C GLY A 6 3.05 32.39 -5.40
N ILE A 7 3.06 31.73 -6.57
CA ILE A 7 2.15 30.60 -6.84
C ILE A 7 2.59 29.33 -6.07
N PRO A 8 3.86 28.89 -6.09
CA PRO A 8 4.28 27.71 -5.34
C PRO A 8 4.10 27.88 -3.83
N ASN A 9 4.39 29.07 -3.31
CA ASN A 9 4.22 29.34 -1.88
C ASN A 9 2.75 29.43 -1.49
N ALA A 10 1.88 30.05 -2.31
CA ALA A 10 0.44 30.05 -2.06
C ALA A 10 -0.16 28.65 -2.10
N PHE A 11 0.28 27.82 -3.05
CA PHE A 11 -0.13 26.41 -3.13
C PHE A 11 0.35 25.62 -1.91
N ASN A 12 1.62 25.75 -1.55
CA ASN A 12 2.18 25.07 -0.38
C ASN A 12 1.45 25.48 0.90
N ASN A 13 1.30 26.78 1.16
CA ASN A 13 0.61 27.29 2.34
C ASN A 13 -0.83 26.79 2.42
N HIS A 14 -1.55 26.73 1.28
CA HIS A 14 -2.90 26.17 1.26
C HIS A 14 -2.92 24.73 1.77
N PHE A 15 -2.10 23.83 1.21
CA PHE A 15 -2.15 22.42 1.60
C PHE A 15 -1.45 22.11 2.94
N THR A 16 -0.52 22.94 3.42
CA THR A 16 0.10 22.78 4.75
C THR A 16 -0.81 23.28 5.87
N ASP A 17 -1.52 24.38 5.65
CA ASP A 17 -2.24 25.07 6.72
C ASP A 17 -3.69 24.59 6.86
N LEU A 18 -4.25 23.97 5.82
CA LEU A 18 -5.62 23.47 5.80
C LEU A 18 -5.95 22.56 6.98
N GLY A 19 -5.06 21.63 7.34
CA GLY A 19 -5.28 20.72 8.48
C GLY A 19 -5.45 21.47 9.81
N PHE A 20 -4.64 22.51 10.04
CA PHE A 20 -4.70 23.35 11.23
C PHE A 20 -5.91 24.30 11.22
N ILE A 21 -6.25 24.89 10.07
CA ILE A 21 -7.41 25.79 9.94
C ILE A 21 -8.72 25.02 10.14
N LEU A 22 -8.83 23.82 9.56
CA LEU A 22 -10.04 22.99 9.70
C LEU A 22 -10.17 22.44 11.12
N SER A 23 -9.07 22.06 11.77
CA SER A 23 -9.13 21.52 13.13
C SER A 23 -9.61 22.53 14.17
N GLN A 24 -9.36 23.83 13.97
CA GLN A 24 -9.89 24.91 14.83
C GLN A 24 -11.43 24.97 14.86
N ASN A 25 -12.09 24.47 13.81
CA ASN A 25 -13.55 24.47 13.69
C ASN A 25 -14.18 23.13 14.09
N ILE A 26 -13.37 22.16 14.53
CA ILE A 26 -13.86 20.88 15.05
C ILE A 26 -14.25 21.12 16.51
N SER A 27 -15.55 21.00 16.81
CA SER A 27 -16.06 21.05 18.17
C SER A 27 -15.34 20.04 19.07
N SER A 28 -14.93 20.46 20.27
CA SER A 28 -14.33 19.54 21.24
C SER A 28 -15.32 18.43 21.59
N CYS A 29 -14.97 17.19 21.27
CA CYS A 29 -15.76 16.02 21.60
C CYS A 29 -15.16 15.35 22.83
N SER A 30 -15.95 15.19 23.89
CA SER A 30 -15.54 14.43 25.09
C SER A 30 -15.79 12.93 24.94
N ILE A 31 -16.30 12.51 23.78
CA ILE A 31 -16.61 11.12 23.50
C ILE A 31 -15.30 10.42 23.09
N PRO A 32 -14.84 9.41 23.84
CA PRO A 32 -13.63 8.67 23.50
C PRO A 32 -13.81 7.97 22.13
N PRO A 33 -12.80 7.96 21.24
CA PRO A 33 -12.90 7.32 19.93
C PRO A 33 -13.41 5.88 19.98
N GLU A 34 -13.08 5.16 21.06
CA GLU A 34 -13.48 3.78 21.33
C GLU A 34 -14.99 3.61 21.39
N SER A 35 -15.77 4.63 21.75
CA SER A 35 -17.23 4.51 21.79
C SER A 35 -17.86 4.43 20.39
N TYR A 36 -17.12 4.79 19.34
CA TYR A 36 -17.55 4.63 17.95
C TYR A 36 -17.13 3.27 17.38
N ILE A 37 -16.34 2.50 18.14
CA ILE A 37 -15.92 1.15 17.79
C ILE A 37 -16.89 0.18 18.47
N SER A 38 -17.73 -0.48 17.69
CA SER A 38 -18.45 -1.66 18.19
C SER A 38 -17.46 -2.80 18.36
N GLU A 39 -17.52 -3.53 19.47
CA GLU A 39 -16.80 -4.80 19.60
C GLU A 39 -17.14 -5.71 18.41
N SER A 40 -16.16 -5.95 17.56
CA SER A 40 -16.23 -6.94 16.50
C SER A 40 -15.75 -8.26 17.07
N MET A 41 -16.59 -9.29 16.98
CA MET A 41 -16.20 -10.67 17.28
C MET A 41 -15.33 -11.29 16.19
N GLN A 42 -15.06 -10.58 15.09
CA GLN A 42 -14.23 -11.05 13.99
C GLN A 42 -12.80 -10.54 14.17
N GLU A 43 -11.89 -11.49 14.40
CA GLU A 43 -10.47 -11.25 14.28
C GLU A 43 -10.08 -11.16 12.81
N PHE A 44 -9.24 -10.17 12.48
CA PHE A 44 -8.60 -10.12 11.18
C PHE A 44 -7.44 -11.12 11.18
N ILE A 45 -7.56 -12.16 10.36
CA ILE A 45 -6.57 -13.22 10.25
C ILE A 45 -6.15 -13.35 8.78
N PHE A 46 -4.85 -13.43 8.55
CA PHE A 46 -4.34 -13.81 7.25
C PHE A 46 -4.39 -15.32 7.09
N CYS A 47 -5.01 -15.79 6.01
CA CYS A 47 -4.91 -17.18 5.60
C CYS A 47 -3.55 -17.47 4.97
N GLU A 48 -3.11 -18.72 5.05
CA GLU A 48 -1.93 -19.18 4.32
C GLU A 48 -2.15 -19.02 2.82
N ILE A 49 -1.19 -18.37 2.15
CA ILE A 49 -1.24 -18.14 0.70
C ILE A 49 -0.70 -19.38 0.00
N THR A 50 -1.38 -19.79 -1.07
CA THR A 50 -1.00 -20.96 -1.87
C THR A 50 -0.05 -20.60 -3.01
N GLU A 51 0.71 -21.59 -3.47
CA GLU A 51 1.55 -21.46 -4.67
C GLU A 51 0.73 -21.14 -5.93
N GLN A 52 -0.48 -21.71 -6.03
CA GLN A 52 -1.37 -21.49 -7.16
C GLN A 52 -1.84 -20.03 -7.23
N GLU A 53 -2.25 -19.43 -6.11
CA GLU A 53 -2.65 -18.02 -6.05
C GLU A 53 -1.50 -17.11 -6.48
N VAL A 54 -0.29 -17.35 -5.96
CA VAL A 54 0.90 -16.58 -6.34
C VAL A 54 1.19 -16.73 -7.84
N CYS A 55 1.15 -17.95 -8.38
CA CYS A 55 1.36 -18.17 -9.80
C CYS A 55 0.32 -17.44 -10.66
N GLN A 56 -0.96 -17.50 -10.30
CA GLN A 56 -2.04 -16.78 -10.99
C GLN A 56 -1.83 -15.26 -10.95
N LEU A 57 -1.40 -14.72 -9.79
CA LEU A 57 -1.11 -13.30 -9.64
C LEU A 57 0.05 -12.86 -10.54
N LEU A 58 1.14 -13.63 -10.56
CA LEU A 58 2.29 -13.36 -11.46
C LEU A 58 1.87 -13.38 -12.93
N LEU A 59 1.02 -14.32 -13.33
CA LEU A 59 0.48 -14.40 -14.69
C LEU A 59 -0.46 -13.23 -15.03
N SER A 60 -1.11 -12.63 -14.03
CA SER A 60 -2.03 -11.49 -14.21
C SER A 60 -1.34 -10.13 -14.36
N LEU A 61 -0.01 -10.05 -14.14
CA LEU A 61 0.76 -8.81 -14.28
C LEU A 61 0.53 -8.14 -15.65
N SER A 62 0.38 -6.82 -15.71
CA SER A 62 0.21 -6.15 -16.99
C SER A 62 1.54 -6.08 -17.76
N SER A 63 1.56 -6.65 -18.97
CA SER A 63 2.74 -6.63 -19.85
C SER A 63 3.02 -5.26 -20.47
N THR A 64 2.15 -4.27 -20.27
CA THR A 64 2.25 -2.92 -20.86
C THR A 64 2.62 -1.83 -19.85
N LYS A 65 2.75 -2.18 -18.57
CA LYS A 65 3.19 -1.23 -17.55
C LYS A 65 4.69 -0.99 -17.65
N ALA A 66 5.11 0.18 -17.15
CA ALA A 66 6.52 0.56 -17.08
C ALA A 66 7.33 -0.47 -16.27
N LEU A 67 8.62 -0.56 -16.59
CA LEU A 67 9.58 -1.39 -15.85
C LEU A 67 9.69 -0.92 -14.40
N GLY A 68 9.91 -1.87 -13.49
CA GLY A 68 10.31 -1.57 -12.13
C GLY A 68 11.75 -1.06 -12.05
N PRO A 69 12.21 -0.63 -10.86
CA PRO A 69 13.61 -0.27 -10.60
C PRO A 69 14.61 -1.40 -10.89
N ASP A 70 14.13 -2.64 -10.92
CA ASP A 70 14.89 -3.85 -11.26
C ASP A 70 15.16 -4.01 -12.77
N GLY A 71 14.49 -3.22 -13.62
CA GLY A 71 14.60 -3.31 -15.08
C GLY A 71 13.99 -4.59 -15.67
N LEU A 72 13.24 -5.38 -14.91
CA LEU A 72 12.69 -6.65 -15.38
C LEU A 72 11.30 -6.44 -16.02
N PRO A 73 11.09 -6.87 -17.29
CA PRO A 73 9.79 -6.77 -17.92
C PRO A 73 8.81 -7.78 -17.33
N ALA A 74 7.55 -7.36 -17.12
CA ALA A 74 6.49 -8.24 -16.63
C ALA A 74 6.32 -9.51 -17.48
N LYS A 75 6.61 -9.46 -18.79
CA LYS A 75 6.63 -10.64 -19.67
C LYS A 75 7.64 -11.70 -19.21
N LEU A 76 8.82 -11.29 -18.76
CA LEU A 76 9.84 -12.21 -18.24
C LEU A 76 9.37 -12.85 -16.92
N ILE A 77 8.76 -12.06 -16.04
CA ILE A 77 8.19 -12.55 -14.79
C ILE A 77 7.10 -13.60 -15.08
N LYS A 78 6.22 -13.35 -16.05
CA LYS A 78 5.19 -14.32 -16.47
C LYS A 78 5.76 -15.65 -16.96
N LEU A 79 6.84 -15.59 -17.75
CA LEU A 79 7.54 -16.80 -18.21
C LEU A 79 8.18 -17.56 -17.05
N ALA A 80 8.69 -16.83 -16.05
CA ALA A 80 9.30 -17.40 -14.87
C ALA A 80 8.28 -17.87 -13.82
N SER A 81 7.00 -17.47 -13.90
CA SER A 81 5.97 -17.72 -12.87
C SER A 81 5.95 -19.17 -12.35
N PRO A 82 5.96 -20.23 -13.19
CA PRO A 82 5.91 -21.61 -12.71
C PRO A 82 7.12 -22.01 -11.86
N TYR A 83 8.24 -21.31 -12.01
CA TYR A 83 9.50 -21.63 -11.35
C TYR A 83 9.73 -20.78 -10.09
N ILE A 84 9.20 -19.57 -10.05
CA ILE A 84 9.41 -18.63 -8.92
C ILE A 84 8.24 -18.61 -7.93
N ALA A 85 7.05 -19.11 -8.32
CA ALA A 85 5.85 -19.06 -7.48
C ALA A 85 6.09 -19.66 -6.09
N LYS A 86 6.64 -20.88 -6.01
CA LYS A 86 6.91 -21.57 -4.74
C LYS A 86 7.80 -20.75 -3.78
N SER A 87 8.89 -20.20 -4.31
CA SER A 87 9.84 -19.41 -3.51
C SER A 87 9.18 -18.13 -3.00
N LEU A 88 8.40 -17.45 -3.86
CA LEU A 88 7.66 -16.26 -3.48
C LEU A 88 6.59 -16.55 -2.44
N THR A 89 5.81 -17.63 -2.59
CA THR A 89 4.83 -18.07 -1.58
C THR A 89 5.49 -18.27 -0.22
N THR A 90 6.65 -18.91 -0.18
CA THR A 90 7.40 -19.13 1.05
C THR A 90 7.82 -17.81 1.71
N ILE A 91 8.30 -16.85 0.93
CA ILE A 91 8.70 -15.53 1.42
C ILE A 91 7.48 -14.78 1.96
N ILE A 92 6.38 -14.74 1.20
CA ILE A 92 5.17 -13.99 1.58
C ILE A 92 4.57 -14.56 2.87
N ASN A 93 4.39 -15.88 2.97
CA ASN A 93 3.83 -16.51 4.18
C ASN A 93 4.74 -16.30 5.40
N ARG A 94 6.08 -16.31 5.22
CA ARG A 94 7.01 -15.97 6.30
C ARG A 94 6.88 -14.52 6.73
N SER A 95 6.77 -13.58 5.80
CA SER A 95 6.63 -12.16 6.14
C SER A 95 5.32 -11.89 6.88
N ILE A 96 4.22 -12.50 6.46
CA ILE A 96 2.92 -12.38 7.14
C ILE A 96 2.97 -12.98 8.55
N SER A 97 3.51 -14.19 8.70
CA SER A 97 3.52 -14.90 10.00
C SER A 97 4.52 -14.33 11.01
N THR A 98 5.63 -13.74 10.55
CA THR A 98 6.71 -13.25 11.43
C THR A 98 6.74 -11.73 11.58
N GLY A 99 6.08 -10.99 10.69
CA GLY A 99 6.20 -9.53 10.61
C GLY A 99 7.56 -9.04 10.09
N ILE A 100 8.39 -9.91 9.51
CA ILE A 100 9.74 -9.57 9.03
C ILE A 100 9.77 -9.60 7.49
N PHE A 101 10.26 -8.53 6.87
CA PHE A 101 10.34 -8.36 5.42
C PHE A 101 11.80 -8.45 4.92
N PRO A 102 12.06 -8.99 3.72
CA PRO A 102 13.36 -8.89 3.05
C PRO A 102 13.77 -7.45 2.72
#